data_AF-A0A0B6CVY7-F1
#
_entry.id   AF-A0A0B6CVY7-F1
#
_cell.length_a   1.000
_cell.length_b   1.000
_cell.length_c   1.000
_cell.angle_alpha   90.00
_cell.angle_beta   90.00
_cell.angle_gamma   90.00
#
_symmetry.space_group_name_H-M   'P 1'
#
loop_
_entity.id
_entity.type
_entity.pdbx_description
1 polymer ?
#
loop_
_entity_poly.entity_id
_entity_poly.type
_entity_poly.pdbx_seq_one_letter_code
_entity_poly.pdbx_strand_id
1 'polypeptide(L)'
;MSFQDVYEKELIHIRNTAKEYAKSFPNIAPFLENHSQDQDVERLIEAFAFLTAKVQKRLDDGVPELSQNILQTIWPKFLQPYPSITVLKFGLNDKPKEEKLTIPKNKIISGKYKETDLSFRTFANVDIYPINLTKVSSDIYNNKEIIELHFDIDYKMSLFDFEEIKLPIYILGNQSTSLQIAYLLKKKVMNLELLDSNNNLIGGYDASFSDVDLLEKAGVESTQPDIFRLITHYFRYPELFNYINLELVKKSISRSRINIDKFKLRITVALDGIEYIPMTMKNFALYTTPIINVEKASISPIHYNNKTKNHKIRLDDNKNKAINKITKVSSLSKNSAKKNEIFLWNDFESSFNDKPLYKQFISNNAVNGKPEFNLTFESSVLDNSYISIEGESFCLNTHEILGEGNISSTTKKLAYTYKNITHVTAPIIPDYSDRNLWQLINFFSVRLGKLTTVETLRQLIILFNDIQLHRKTQQKSLTQKVCNAINKINLEIEQEYYKGRVIRGNVIEIIINEQSFLNEGDIYLFGSILNQIYSSLADVNTYNRVRMIGMEKGSVMEWQACLS
;
A
#
# COMPACT_ATOMS: atom_id res chain seq x y z
N MET A 1 -14.16 15.26 -16.60
CA MET A 1 -14.41 16.71 -16.81
C MET A 1 -15.00 17.26 -15.52
N SER A 2 -14.65 18.47 -15.06
CA SER A 2 -15.21 19.00 -13.81
C SER A 2 -16.72 19.27 -14.01
N PHE A 3 -17.53 19.21 -12.95
CA PHE A 3 -18.97 19.52 -13.09
C PHE A 3 -19.17 20.97 -13.57
N GLN A 4 -18.29 21.89 -13.14
CA GLN A 4 -18.31 23.27 -13.57
C GLN A 4 -18.09 23.38 -15.08
N ASP A 5 -17.12 22.65 -15.64
CA ASP A 5 -16.85 22.72 -17.08
C ASP A 5 -18.02 22.16 -17.90
N VAL A 6 -18.70 21.12 -17.42
CA VAL A 6 -19.89 20.56 -18.08
C VAL A 6 -21.04 21.55 -18.01
N TYR A 7 -21.25 22.20 -16.87
CA TYR A 7 -22.26 23.25 -16.70
C TYR A 7 -22.03 24.44 -17.65
N GLU A 8 -20.80 24.96 -17.70
CA GLU A 8 -20.45 26.08 -18.58
C GLU A 8 -20.62 25.71 -20.06
N LYS A 9 -20.23 24.48 -20.44
CA LYS A 9 -20.46 23.94 -21.78
C LYS A 9 -21.93 23.86 -22.13
N GLU A 10 -22.76 23.31 -21.25
CA GLU A 10 -24.21 23.21 -21.47
C GLU A 10 -24.87 24.58 -21.59
N LEU A 11 -24.47 25.53 -20.74
CA LEU A 11 -24.99 26.90 -20.78
C LEU A 11 -24.62 27.59 -22.10
N ILE A 12 -23.40 27.42 -22.60
CA ILE A 12 -22.98 27.91 -23.92
C ILE A 12 -23.76 27.19 -25.04
N HIS A 13 -23.92 25.87 -24.93
CA HIS A 13 -24.63 25.05 -25.92
C HIS A 13 -26.09 25.46 -26.05
N ILE A 14 -26.81 25.63 -24.93
CA ILE A 14 -28.20 26.11 -24.90
C ILE A 14 -28.30 27.48 -25.57
N ARG A 15 -27.39 28.41 -25.24
CA ARG A 15 -27.38 29.76 -25.84
C ARG A 15 -27.11 29.74 -27.34
N ASN A 16 -26.17 28.93 -27.81
CA ASN A 16 -25.87 28.81 -29.23
C ASN A 16 -27.04 28.18 -30.00
N THR A 17 -27.64 27.13 -29.44
CA THR A 17 -28.80 26.45 -30.02
C THR A 17 -30.01 27.38 -30.10
N ALA A 18 -30.25 28.18 -29.05
CA ALA A 18 -31.31 29.19 -29.04
C ALA A 18 -31.12 30.24 -30.16
N LYS A 19 -29.88 30.70 -30.39
CA LYS A 19 -29.55 31.63 -31.49
C LYS A 19 -29.72 31.00 -32.86
N GLU A 20 -29.28 29.76 -33.07
CA GLU A 20 -29.47 29.05 -34.34
C GLU A 20 -30.93 28.77 -34.64
N TYR A 21 -31.72 28.43 -33.61
CA TYR A 21 -33.16 28.23 -33.73
C TYR A 21 -33.90 29.53 -34.03
N ALA A 22 -33.52 30.64 -33.37
CA ALA A 22 -34.06 31.97 -33.64
C ALA A 22 -33.87 32.40 -35.10
N LYS A 23 -32.68 32.17 -35.68
CA LYS A 23 -32.40 32.44 -37.10
C LYS A 23 -33.31 31.66 -38.05
N SER A 24 -33.70 30.44 -37.68
CA SER A 24 -34.54 29.56 -38.50
C SER A 24 -36.04 29.86 -38.36
N PHE A 25 -36.46 30.45 -37.23
CA PHE A 25 -37.85 30.76 -36.90
C PHE A 25 -38.01 32.21 -36.40
N PRO A 26 -38.07 33.19 -37.33
CA PRO A 26 -38.06 34.61 -36.99
C PRO A 26 -39.25 35.07 -36.15
N ASN A 27 -40.37 34.32 -36.17
CA ASN A 27 -41.56 34.62 -35.36
C ASN A 27 -41.33 34.38 -33.86
N ILE A 28 -40.35 33.54 -33.49
CA ILE A 28 -40.05 33.14 -32.10
C ILE A 28 -38.72 33.75 -31.63
N ALA A 29 -37.88 34.22 -32.56
CA ALA A 29 -36.59 34.85 -32.31
C ALA A 29 -36.58 35.90 -31.17
N PRO A 30 -37.56 36.82 -31.03
CA PRO A 30 -37.55 37.82 -29.97
C PRO A 30 -37.50 37.25 -28.54
N PHE A 31 -37.98 36.02 -28.36
CA PHE A 31 -38.03 35.32 -27.08
C PHE A 31 -36.76 34.50 -26.76
N LEU A 32 -35.87 34.29 -27.74
CA LEU A 32 -34.71 33.40 -27.65
C LEU A 32 -33.36 34.08 -27.92
N GLU A 33 -33.35 35.15 -28.72
CA GLU A 33 -32.12 35.74 -29.26
C GLU A 33 -31.51 36.82 -28.37
N ASN A 34 -32.35 37.52 -27.60
CA ASN A 34 -31.91 38.55 -26.66
C ASN A 34 -31.62 37.94 -25.29
N HIS A 35 -30.49 38.29 -24.68
CA HIS A 35 -30.32 38.15 -23.24
C HIS A 35 -31.53 38.80 -22.58
N SER A 36 -32.36 37.99 -21.91
CA SER A 36 -33.53 38.52 -21.25
C SER A 36 -33.07 39.58 -20.25
N GLN A 37 -33.64 40.78 -20.28
CA GLN A 37 -33.37 41.77 -19.24
C GLN A 37 -33.91 41.33 -17.87
N ASP A 38 -34.75 40.29 -17.88
CA ASP A 38 -35.32 39.66 -16.71
C ASP A 38 -34.32 38.66 -16.08
N GLN A 39 -33.87 38.99 -14.87
CA GLN A 39 -32.96 38.16 -14.08
C GLN A 39 -33.56 36.79 -13.75
N ASP A 40 -34.88 36.65 -13.66
CA ASP A 40 -35.51 35.38 -13.29
C ASP A 40 -35.52 34.40 -14.47
N VAL A 41 -35.67 34.89 -15.70
CA VAL A 41 -35.53 34.08 -16.92
C VAL A 41 -34.09 33.58 -17.07
N GLU A 42 -33.11 34.43 -16.80
CA GLU A 42 -31.70 34.04 -16.88
C GLU A 42 -31.36 32.97 -15.81
N ARG A 43 -31.88 33.13 -14.59
CA ARG A 43 -31.77 32.11 -13.52
C ARG A 43 -32.43 30.79 -13.90
N LEU A 44 -33.54 30.81 -14.62
CA LEU A 44 -34.19 29.58 -15.11
C LEU A 44 -33.33 28.88 -16.17
N ILE A 45 -32.71 29.63 -17.08
CA ILE A 45 -31.77 29.09 -18.07
C ILE A 45 -30.55 28.49 -17.38
N GLU A 46 -29.99 29.17 -16.37
CA GLU A 46 -28.90 28.66 -15.53
C GLU A 46 -29.32 27.40 -14.76
N ALA A 47 -30.49 27.39 -14.12
CA ALA A 47 -31.00 26.22 -13.41
C ALA A 47 -31.26 25.03 -14.37
N PHE A 48 -31.77 25.30 -15.57
CA PHE A 48 -31.97 24.28 -16.59
C PHE A 48 -30.64 23.72 -17.09
N ALA A 49 -29.66 24.59 -17.41
CA ALA A 49 -28.31 24.19 -17.77
C ALA A 49 -27.66 23.35 -16.66
N PHE A 50 -27.87 23.70 -15.39
CA PHE A 50 -27.39 22.94 -14.25
C PHE A 50 -28.01 21.53 -14.17
N LEU A 51 -29.32 21.40 -14.39
CA LEU A 51 -30.00 20.10 -14.40
C LEU A 51 -29.55 19.23 -15.58
N THR A 52 -29.48 19.81 -16.78
CA THR A 52 -29.02 19.10 -18.00
C THR A 52 -27.56 18.68 -17.86
N ALA A 53 -26.69 19.57 -17.37
CA ALA A 53 -25.29 19.23 -17.06
C ALA A 53 -25.17 18.10 -16.06
N LYS A 54 -26.06 18.01 -15.08
CA LYS A 54 -26.10 16.89 -14.12
C LYS A 54 -26.50 15.57 -14.76
N VAL A 55 -27.47 15.60 -15.69
CA VAL A 55 -27.88 14.41 -16.46
C VAL A 55 -26.74 13.98 -17.40
N GLN A 56 -26.21 14.92 -18.18
CA GLN A 56 -25.13 14.67 -19.13
C GLN A 56 -23.88 14.12 -18.42
N LYS A 57 -23.49 14.75 -17.31
CA LYS A 57 -22.41 14.24 -16.48
C LYS A 57 -22.68 12.83 -15.98
N ARG A 58 -23.91 12.51 -15.56
CA ARG A 58 -24.24 11.15 -15.10
C ARG A 58 -24.22 10.12 -16.23
N LEU A 59 -24.57 10.50 -17.45
CA LEU A 59 -24.43 9.64 -18.63
C LEU A 59 -22.94 9.44 -18.98
N ASP A 60 -22.14 10.51 -18.97
CA ASP A 60 -20.71 10.47 -19.23
C ASP A 60 -19.93 9.68 -18.16
N ASP A 61 -20.33 9.80 -16.89
CA ASP A 61 -19.75 9.09 -15.76
C ASP A 61 -20.11 7.58 -15.78
N GLY A 62 -20.99 7.13 -16.67
CA GLY A 62 -21.39 5.73 -16.82
C GLY A 62 -22.25 5.21 -15.68
N VAL A 63 -22.13 3.91 -15.38
CA VAL A 63 -22.84 3.25 -14.27
C VAL A 63 -21.80 2.71 -13.29
N PRO A 64 -21.12 3.58 -12.52
CA PRO A 64 -20.08 3.18 -11.58
C PRO A 64 -20.59 2.21 -10.52
N GLU A 65 -21.89 2.20 -10.24
CA GLU A 65 -22.51 1.21 -9.36
C GLU A 65 -22.25 -0.23 -9.85
N LEU A 66 -22.23 -0.46 -11.16
CA LEU A 66 -22.02 -1.79 -11.74
C LEU A 66 -20.55 -2.21 -11.65
N SER A 67 -19.62 -1.36 -12.09
CA SER A 67 -18.18 -1.65 -12.02
C SER A 67 -17.69 -1.77 -10.57
N GLN A 68 -18.20 -0.95 -9.65
CA GLN A 68 -17.91 -1.08 -8.23
C GLN A 68 -18.45 -2.39 -7.65
N ASN A 69 -19.68 -2.81 -7.99
CA ASN A 69 -20.21 -4.07 -7.48
C ASN A 69 -19.37 -5.28 -7.93
N ILE A 70 -18.88 -5.27 -9.19
CA ILE A 70 -17.95 -6.28 -9.70
C ILE A 70 -16.63 -6.24 -8.93
N LEU A 71 -16.03 -5.05 -8.76
CA LEU A 71 -14.78 -4.91 -8.02
C LEU A 71 -14.91 -5.22 -6.53
N GLN A 72 -16.05 -4.96 -5.90
CA GLN A 72 -16.30 -5.37 -4.51
C GLN A 72 -16.31 -6.89 -4.37
N THR A 73 -16.71 -7.61 -5.42
CA THR A 73 -16.68 -9.08 -5.47
C THR A 73 -15.26 -9.60 -5.70
N ILE A 74 -14.57 -9.05 -6.70
CA ILE A 74 -13.28 -9.59 -7.16
C ILE A 74 -12.11 -9.03 -6.32
N TRP A 75 -12.14 -7.74 -5.99
CA TRP A 75 -11.07 -7.05 -5.28
C TRP A 75 -11.54 -5.90 -4.38
N PRO A 76 -12.24 -6.20 -3.27
CA PRO A 76 -12.87 -5.19 -2.41
C PRO A 76 -11.90 -4.18 -1.79
N LYS A 77 -10.63 -4.56 -1.60
CA LYS A 77 -9.62 -3.67 -1.01
C LYS A 77 -9.16 -2.57 -1.94
N PHE A 78 -9.33 -2.73 -3.25
CA PHE A 78 -8.93 -1.70 -4.19
C PHE A 78 -9.72 -0.40 -4.00
N LEU A 79 -11.00 -0.55 -3.65
CA LEU A 79 -11.92 0.56 -3.41
C LEU A 79 -11.72 1.21 -2.03
N GLN A 80 -10.84 0.68 -1.18
CA GLN A 80 -10.59 1.26 0.13
C GLN A 80 -9.57 2.40 0.02
N PRO A 81 -9.80 3.53 0.70
CA PRO A 81 -8.77 4.53 0.93
C PRO A 81 -7.51 3.92 1.53
N TYR A 82 -6.35 4.44 1.14
CA TYR A 82 -5.07 4.07 1.71
C TYR A 82 -4.72 5.10 2.78
N PRO A 83 -4.92 4.79 4.07
CA PRO A 83 -4.59 5.69 5.15
C PRO A 83 -3.09 6.02 5.22
N SER A 84 -2.76 7.06 5.99
CA SER A 84 -1.37 7.43 6.26
C SER A 84 -0.59 6.35 6.98
N ILE A 85 0.68 6.20 6.62
CA ILE A 85 1.62 5.23 7.18
C ILE A 85 2.86 5.98 7.68
N THR A 86 3.48 5.45 8.71
CA THR A 86 4.82 5.84 9.17
C THR A 86 5.47 4.63 9.84
N VAL A 87 6.80 4.60 9.93
CA VAL A 87 7.52 3.53 10.63
C VAL A 87 7.76 3.92 12.08
N LEU A 88 7.38 3.02 12.99
CA LEU A 88 7.57 3.16 14.42
C LEU A 88 8.73 2.27 14.88
N LYS A 89 9.69 2.86 15.59
CA LYS A 89 10.77 2.13 16.27
C LYS A 89 10.40 1.90 17.73
N PHE A 90 10.56 0.67 18.18
CA PHE A 90 10.40 0.30 19.58
C PHE A 90 11.76 0.19 20.28
N GLY A 91 11.73 0.36 21.61
CA GLY A 91 12.86 0.10 22.49
C GLY A 91 12.38 -0.49 23.81
N LEU A 92 13.28 -1.14 24.55
CA LEU A 92 12.99 -1.67 25.89
C LEU A 92 13.22 -0.59 26.96
N ASN A 93 12.32 -0.50 27.94
CA ASN A 93 12.52 0.30 29.16
C ASN A 93 13.05 -0.56 30.31
N ASP A 94 12.46 -1.74 30.47
CA ASP A 94 12.74 -2.66 31.56
C ASP A 94 13.28 -3.98 31.02
N LYS A 95 13.97 -4.74 31.89
CA LYS A 95 14.38 -6.11 31.57
C LYS A 95 13.15 -6.92 31.14
N PRO A 96 13.13 -7.54 29.95
CA PRO A 96 12.03 -8.39 29.56
C PRO A 96 11.92 -9.55 30.55
N LYS A 97 10.68 -9.94 30.88
CA LYS A 97 10.42 -11.07 31.79
C LYS A 97 10.77 -12.41 31.14
N GLU A 98 10.72 -12.46 29.82
CA GLU A 98 11.04 -13.59 28.95
C GLU A 98 12.26 -13.24 28.08
N GLU A 99 12.68 -14.15 27.21
CA GLU A 99 13.79 -13.92 26.27
C GLU A 99 13.51 -12.79 25.28
N LYS A 100 12.24 -12.53 24.97
CA LYS A 100 11.79 -11.46 24.06
C LYS A 100 10.50 -10.81 24.55
N LEU A 101 10.27 -9.58 24.09
CA LEU A 101 9.00 -8.87 24.28
C LEU A 101 8.27 -8.77 22.94
N THR A 102 7.14 -9.46 22.79
CA THR A 102 6.33 -9.41 21.56
C THR A 102 5.24 -8.34 21.66
N ILE A 103 5.27 -7.39 20.73
CA ILE A 103 4.18 -6.44 20.50
C ILE A 103 3.24 -7.02 19.44
N PRO A 104 1.96 -7.23 19.75
CA PRO A 104 1.04 -7.83 18.80
C PRO A 104 0.73 -6.87 17.65
N LYS A 105 0.42 -7.46 16.50
CA LYS A 105 -0.27 -6.81 15.39
C LYS A 105 -1.59 -6.22 15.88
N ASN A 106 -2.05 -5.18 15.19
CA ASN A 106 -3.28 -4.46 15.50
C ASN A 106 -3.29 -3.76 16.87
N LYS A 107 -2.13 -3.59 17.52
CA LYS A 107 -2.00 -2.79 18.74
C LYS A 107 -2.26 -1.33 18.42
N ILE A 108 -3.12 -0.70 19.22
CA ILE A 108 -3.42 0.73 19.10
C ILE A 108 -2.30 1.54 19.75
N ILE A 109 -1.75 2.48 18.99
CA ILE A 109 -0.73 3.43 19.40
C ILE A 109 -1.33 4.83 19.31
N SER A 110 -1.32 5.57 20.42
CA SER A 110 -1.77 6.96 20.43
C SER A 110 -0.62 7.88 20.02
N GLY A 111 -0.87 8.73 19.03
CA GLY A 111 -0.08 9.91 18.72
C GLY A 111 -0.82 11.15 19.18
N LYS A 112 -0.22 11.95 20.05
CA LYS A 112 -0.79 13.24 20.45
C LYS A 112 -0.04 14.35 19.74
N TYR A 113 -0.77 15.24 19.10
CA TYR A 113 -0.20 16.50 18.62
C TYR A 113 -1.15 17.64 18.95
N LYS A 114 -0.69 18.55 19.80
CA LYS A 114 -1.50 19.63 20.38
C LYS A 114 -2.77 19.06 21.04
N GLU A 115 -3.96 19.48 20.62
CA GLU A 115 -5.26 19.07 21.15
C GLU A 115 -5.91 17.91 20.37
N THR A 116 -5.25 17.39 19.32
CA THR A 116 -5.81 16.30 18.50
C THR A 116 -5.18 14.97 18.89
N ASP A 117 -6.02 14.08 19.45
CA ASP A 117 -5.64 12.70 19.69
C ASP A 117 -5.81 11.89 18.39
N LEU A 118 -4.71 11.33 17.89
CA LEU A 118 -4.68 10.49 16.69
C LEU A 118 -4.34 9.06 17.10
N SER A 119 -5.05 8.10 16.52
CA SER A 119 -4.79 6.67 16.78
C SER A 119 -4.18 5.99 15.56
N PHE A 120 -3.22 5.12 15.83
CA PHE A 120 -2.53 4.31 14.85
C PHE A 120 -2.60 2.85 15.22
N ARG A 121 -2.44 1.96 14.24
CA ARG A 121 -2.49 0.51 14.41
C ARG A 121 -1.22 -0.15 13.87
N THR A 122 -0.61 -1.05 14.64
CA THR A 122 0.56 -1.83 14.20
C THR A 122 0.19 -2.81 13.09
N PHE A 123 1.04 -2.89 12.06
CA PHE A 123 0.80 -3.71 10.87
C PHE A 123 1.16 -5.19 11.06
N ALA A 124 2.19 -5.48 11.87
CA ALA A 124 2.70 -6.82 12.12
C ALA A 124 3.09 -7.00 13.59
N ASN A 125 3.31 -8.26 13.99
CA ASN A 125 3.91 -8.58 15.28
C ASN A 125 5.39 -8.14 15.27
N VAL A 126 5.86 -7.58 16.38
CA VAL A 126 7.27 -7.18 16.55
C VAL A 126 7.83 -7.89 17.76
N ASP A 127 8.84 -8.72 17.54
CA ASP A 127 9.62 -9.35 18.61
C ASP A 127 10.81 -8.47 18.95
N ILE A 128 10.84 -7.95 20.18
CA ILE A 128 11.90 -7.08 20.68
C ILE A 128 12.83 -7.92 21.53
N TYR A 129 14.08 -8.04 21.07
CA TYR A 129 15.15 -8.71 21.80
C TYR A 129 15.97 -7.66 22.58
N PRO A 130 16.65 -8.04 23.67
CA PRO A 130 17.56 -7.17 24.40
C PRO A 130 18.91 -7.01 23.67
N ILE A 131 18.89 -6.89 22.34
CA ILE A 131 20.06 -6.75 21.48
C ILE A 131 20.07 -5.35 20.89
N ASN A 132 21.09 -4.56 21.17
CA ASN A 132 21.22 -3.19 20.68
C ASN A 132 22.37 -3.07 19.70
N LEU A 133 22.10 -2.46 18.54
CA LEU A 133 23.15 -2.03 17.62
C LEU A 133 23.86 -0.81 18.23
N THR A 134 25.16 -0.89 18.45
CA THR A 134 25.97 0.16 19.12
C THR A 134 26.87 0.92 18.16
N LYS A 135 27.44 0.23 17.17
CA LYS A 135 28.34 0.83 16.18
C LYS A 135 28.17 0.17 14.81
N VAL A 136 28.28 0.98 13.76
CA VAL A 136 28.38 0.54 12.37
C VAL A 136 29.60 1.21 11.76
N SER A 137 30.45 0.41 11.13
CA SER A 137 31.55 0.89 10.29
C SER A 137 31.52 0.20 8.94
N SER A 138 32.03 0.90 7.94
CA SER A 138 32.07 0.48 6.55
C SER A 138 33.40 0.95 5.98
N ASP A 139 34.20 0.01 5.49
CA ASP A 139 35.49 0.28 4.86
C ASP A 139 35.57 -0.42 3.51
N ILE A 140 36.22 0.21 2.53
CA ILE A 140 36.45 -0.38 1.21
C ILE A 140 37.84 -0.98 1.17
N TYR A 141 37.93 -2.23 0.72
CA TYR A 141 39.19 -2.90 0.43
C TYR A 141 39.09 -3.72 -0.85
N ASN A 142 39.96 -3.46 -1.82
CA ASN A 142 40.04 -4.21 -3.09
C ASN A 142 38.68 -4.38 -3.82
N ASN A 143 37.93 -3.28 -3.99
CA ASN A 143 36.60 -3.27 -4.62
C ASN A 143 35.55 -4.14 -3.88
N LYS A 144 35.80 -4.42 -2.60
CA LYS A 144 34.86 -5.04 -1.67
C LYS A 144 34.60 -4.08 -0.52
N GLU A 145 33.37 -4.07 -0.06
CA GLU A 145 32.96 -3.32 1.13
C GLU A 145 32.90 -4.27 2.31
N ILE A 146 33.61 -3.94 3.39
CA ILE A 146 33.57 -4.67 4.66
C ILE A 146 32.73 -3.84 5.62
N ILE A 147 31.56 -4.37 5.97
CA ILE A 147 30.61 -3.74 6.88
C ILE A 147 30.71 -4.47 8.22
N GLU A 148 30.92 -3.72 9.30
CA GLU A 148 30.94 -4.25 10.66
C GLU A 148 29.78 -3.67 11.46
N LEU A 149 28.86 -4.53 11.88
CA LEU A 149 27.75 -4.20 12.77
C LEU A 149 28.06 -4.70 14.18
N HIS A 150 28.18 -3.81 15.16
CA HIS A 150 28.46 -4.14 16.55
C HIS A 150 27.19 -4.19 17.37
N PHE A 151 26.97 -5.29 18.07
CA PHE A 151 25.81 -5.53 18.92
C PHE A 151 26.22 -5.72 20.38
N ASP A 152 25.38 -5.20 21.28
CA ASP A 152 25.48 -5.37 22.73
C ASP A 152 24.20 -6.02 23.24
N ILE A 153 24.34 -6.99 24.15
CA ILE A 153 23.23 -7.74 24.73
C ILE A 153 23.01 -7.25 26.16
N ASP A 154 21.89 -6.59 26.36
CA ASP A 154 21.54 -6.01 27.65
C ASP A 154 21.11 -7.09 28.67
N TYR A 155 20.98 -6.66 29.93
CA TYR A 155 20.37 -7.44 31.01
C TYR A 155 21.07 -8.76 31.38
N LYS A 156 22.37 -8.87 31.09
CA LYS A 156 23.22 -10.03 31.40
C LYS A 156 22.76 -11.33 30.72
N MET A 157 22.18 -11.21 29.54
CA MET A 157 21.88 -12.36 28.68
C MET A 157 23.07 -12.65 27.76
N SER A 158 23.17 -13.88 27.28
CA SER A 158 24.17 -14.33 26.29
C SER A 158 23.51 -14.55 24.94
N LEU A 159 24.26 -14.36 23.85
CA LEU A 159 23.81 -14.74 22.50
C LEU A 159 23.34 -16.21 22.44
N PHE A 160 23.99 -17.09 23.20
CA PHE A 160 23.67 -18.53 23.22
C PHE A 160 22.37 -18.89 23.96
N ASP A 161 21.77 -17.94 24.67
CA ASP A 161 20.47 -18.14 25.33
C ASP A 161 19.34 -18.20 24.30
N PHE A 162 19.55 -17.66 23.09
CA PHE A 162 18.56 -17.65 22.02
C PHE A 162 18.75 -18.83 21.05
N GLU A 163 17.69 -19.58 20.78
CA GLU A 163 17.73 -20.66 19.77
C GLU A 163 17.74 -20.12 18.33
N GLU A 164 16.85 -19.17 18.06
CA GLU A 164 16.70 -18.52 16.76
C GLU A 164 16.40 -17.04 16.99
N ILE A 165 17.19 -16.18 16.35
CA ILE A 165 17.00 -14.74 16.40
C ILE A 165 16.63 -14.26 15.00
N LYS A 166 15.43 -13.68 14.86
CA LYS A 166 15.01 -12.96 13.64
C LYS A 166 14.94 -11.48 13.93
N LEU A 167 15.93 -10.73 13.47
CA LEU A 167 16.02 -9.29 13.67
C LEU A 167 15.57 -8.57 12.39
N PRO A 168 14.37 -7.97 12.37
CA PRO A 168 13.99 -7.07 11.29
C PRO A 168 14.81 -5.78 11.41
N ILE A 169 15.63 -5.54 10.40
CA ILE A 169 16.45 -4.34 10.22
C ILE A 169 15.74 -3.45 9.19
N TYR A 170 15.37 -2.25 9.62
CA TYR A 170 14.89 -1.21 8.73
C TYR A 170 16.02 -0.30 8.30
N ILE A 171 16.18 -0.13 6.99
CA ILE A 171 17.23 0.70 6.41
C ILE A 171 16.70 2.13 6.27
N LEU A 172 17.29 3.04 7.05
CA LEU A 172 17.03 4.47 7.04
C LEU A 172 17.95 5.19 6.06
N GLY A 173 17.40 6.18 5.38
CA GLY A 173 18.16 7.03 4.47
C GLY A 173 17.27 7.65 3.41
N ASN A 174 17.90 8.37 2.48
CA ASN A 174 17.23 8.76 1.25
C ASN A 174 16.85 7.50 0.48
N GLN A 175 15.79 7.57 -0.34
CA GLN A 175 15.28 6.40 -1.05
C GLN A 175 16.35 5.70 -1.91
N SER A 176 17.25 6.46 -2.55
CA SER A 176 18.38 5.87 -3.29
C SER A 176 19.30 5.08 -2.35
N THR A 177 19.77 5.68 -1.27
CA THR A 177 20.72 5.05 -0.35
C THR A 177 20.11 3.84 0.34
N SER A 178 18.83 3.90 0.74
CA SER A 178 18.16 2.79 1.42
C SER A 178 18.02 1.57 0.51
N LEU A 179 17.60 1.77 -0.75
CA LEU A 179 17.44 0.69 -1.71
C LEU A 179 18.77 0.06 -2.12
N GLN A 180 19.84 0.86 -2.22
CA GLN A 180 21.17 0.36 -2.56
C GLN A 180 21.77 -0.48 -1.43
N ILE A 181 21.73 0.01 -0.19
CA ILE A 181 22.15 -0.77 0.98
C ILE A 181 21.33 -2.07 1.04
N ALA A 182 20.02 -1.99 0.76
CA ALA A 182 19.17 -3.17 0.79
C ALA A 182 19.58 -4.21 -0.27
N TYR A 183 19.88 -3.76 -1.48
CA TYR A 183 20.36 -4.61 -2.57
C TYR A 183 21.71 -5.25 -2.27
N LEU A 184 22.66 -4.47 -1.76
CA LEU A 184 24.00 -4.95 -1.37
C LEU A 184 23.91 -6.09 -0.34
N LEU A 185 23.09 -5.91 0.70
CA LEU A 185 22.91 -6.89 1.77
C LEU A 185 22.09 -8.12 1.34
N LYS A 186 21.25 -8.02 0.32
CA LYS A 186 20.42 -9.15 -0.16
C LYS A 186 21.11 -10.00 -1.22
N LYS A 187 21.88 -9.40 -2.13
CA LYS A 187 22.40 -10.10 -3.32
C LYS A 187 23.91 -10.14 -3.45
N LYS A 188 24.63 -9.17 -2.89
CA LYS A 188 26.08 -9.04 -3.08
C LYS A 188 26.91 -9.49 -1.88
N VAL A 189 26.28 -10.11 -0.87
CA VAL A 189 26.99 -10.67 0.29
C VAL A 189 27.79 -11.90 -0.14
N MET A 190 29.11 -11.78 0.00
CA MET A 190 30.08 -12.83 -0.31
C MET A 190 30.34 -13.73 0.90
N ASN A 191 30.47 -13.11 2.07
CA ASN A 191 30.77 -13.81 3.32
C ASN A 191 30.13 -13.05 4.48
N LEU A 192 29.67 -13.81 5.47
CA LEU A 192 28.99 -13.31 6.65
C LEU A 192 29.55 -14.03 7.88
N GLU A 193 30.34 -13.30 8.67
CA GLU A 193 31.07 -13.83 9.83
C GLU A 193 30.54 -13.21 11.11
N LEU A 194 30.31 -14.06 12.11
CA LEU A 194 29.91 -13.63 13.45
C LEU A 194 31.15 -13.72 14.37
N LEU A 195 31.54 -12.60 14.96
CA LEU A 195 32.79 -12.42 15.71
C LEU A 195 32.50 -11.97 17.14
N ASP A 196 33.28 -12.45 18.11
CA ASP A 196 33.25 -11.96 19.49
C ASP A 196 33.95 -10.58 19.58
N SER A 197 33.82 -9.92 20.74
CA SER A 197 34.60 -8.76 21.18
C SER A 197 36.10 -8.85 20.83
N ASN A 198 36.69 -10.05 20.97
CA ASN A 198 38.09 -10.38 20.68
C ASN A 198 38.38 -10.72 19.19
N ASN A 199 37.42 -10.51 18.28
CA ASN A 199 37.50 -10.88 16.85
C ASN A 199 37.69 -12.38 16.58
N ASN A 200 37.31 -13.24 17.53
CA ASN A 200 37.27 -14.69 17.31
C ASN A 200 35.95 -15.07 16.64
N LEU A 201 35.99 -15.98 15.66
CA LEU A 201 34.80 -16.53 15.03
C LEU A 201 33.93 -17.26 16.07
N ILE A 202 32.67 -16.85 16.16
CA ILE A 202 31.65 -17.49 16.99
C ILE A 202 31.08 -18.64 16.18
N GLY A 203 31.55 -19.86 16.46
CA GLY A 203 30.97 -21.08 15.91
C GLY A 203 29.61 -21.41 16.53
N GLY A 204 28.74 -22.05 15.75
CA GLY A 204 27.43 -22.53 16.23
C GLY A 204 26.24 -21.62 15.91
N TYR A 205 26.42 -20.55 15.14
CA TYR A 205 25.33 -19.81 14.50
C TYR A 205 25.56 -19.71 13.00
N ASP A 206 24.50 -19.91 12.23
CA ASP A 206 24.42 -19.45 10.85
C ASP A 206 23.79 -18.06 10.84
N ALA A 207 24.43 -17.15 10.14
CA ALA A 207 23.89 -15.82 9.88
C ALA A 207 23.48 -15.73 8.41
N SER A 208 22.27 -15.26 8.16
CA SER A 208 21.79 -15.01 6.78
C SER A 208 20.87 -13.80 6.73
N PHE A 209 20.74 -13.22 5.54
CA PHE A 209 19.76 -12.18 5.27
C PHE A 209 18.59 -12.76 4.48
N SER A 210 17.37 -12.51 4.94
CA SER A 210 16.14 -12.90 4.25
C SER A 210 15.24 -11.69 3.98
N ASP A 211 14.35 -11.81 3.00
CA ASP A 211 13.34 -10.80 2.74
C ASP A 211 12.31 -10.76 3.88
N VAL A 212 11.98 -9.56 4.33
CA VAL A 212 10.90 -9.40 5.30
C VAL A 212 9.59 -9.38 4.54
N ASP A 213 8.90 -10.52 4.54
CA ASP A 213 7.55 -10.58 4.03
C ASP A 213 6.57 -9.96 5.06
N LEU A 214 6.72 -8.65 5.30
CA LEU A 214 5.74 -7.87 6.09
C LEU A 214 4.35 -7.94 5.45
N LEU A 215 4.32 -8.26 4.17
CA LEU A 215 3.16 -8.33 3.33
C LEU A 215 2.39 -9.65 3.51
N GLU A 216 3.08 -10.79 3.65
CA GLU A 216 2.47 -12.04 4.15
C GLU A 216 2.08 -11.96 5.64
N LYS A 217 2.95 -11.38 6.50
CA LYS A 217 2.68 -11.19 7.94
C LYS A 217 1.53 -10.21 8.23
N ALA A 218 1.10 -9.44 7.23
CA ALA A 218 -0.07 -8.57 7.29
C ALA A 218 -1.39 -9.32 7.49
N GLY A 219 -1.38 -10.67 7.59
CA GLY A 219 -2.54 -11.51 7.92
C GLY A 219 -3.76 -11.11 7.10
N VAL A 220 -3.50 -10.84 5.83
CA VAL A 220 -4.53 -10.67 4.82
C VAL A 220 -4.81 -12.08 4.35
N GLU A 221 -5.99 -12.59 4.72
CA GLU A 221 -6.50 -13.84 4.17
C GLU A 221 -6.35 -13.84 2.64
N SER A 222 -5.82 -14.96 2.17
CA SER A 222 -5.31 -15.34 0.85
C SER A 222 -6.37 -15.37 -0.26
N THR A 223 -7.17 -14.31 -0.37
CA THR A 223 -8.22 -14.18 -1.39
C THR A 223 -7.83 -13.25 -2.54
N GLN A 224 -6.61 -12.68 -2.54
CA GLN A 224 -6.22 -11.62 -3.46
C GLN A 224 -4.96 -12.00 -4.26
N PRO A 225 -4.85 -11.63 -5.55
CA PRO A 225 -3.59 -11.78 -6.27
C PRO A 225 -2.56 -10.80 -5.69
N ASP A 226 -1.56 -11.32 -4.97
CA ASP A 226 -0.49 -10.53 -4.32
C ASP A 226 0.22 -9.56 -5.26
N ILE A 227 0.27 -9.93 -6.54
CA ILE A 227 0.72 -9.19 -7.73
C ILE A 227 0.40 -7.69 -7.67
N PHE A 228 -0.89 -7.36 -7.59
CA PHE A 228 -1.34 -5.99 -7.78
C PHE A 228 -1.15 -5.14 -6.52
N ARG A 229 -1.06 -5.81 -5.37
CA ARG A 229 -0.72 -5.20 -4.08
C ARG A 229 0.74 -4.74 -4.09
N LEU A 230 1.65 -5.55 -4.62
CA LEU A 230 3.09 -5.26 -4.67
C LEU A 230 3.41 -4.04 -5.55
N ILE A 231 2.88 -3.99 -6.78
CA ILE A 231 3.09 -2.85 -7.66
C ILE A 231 2.48 -1.56 -7.09
N THR A 232 1.33 -1.70 -6.42
CA THR A 232 0.70 -0.60 -5.71
C THR A 232 1.59 -0.09 -4.58
N HIS A 233 2.19 -0.97 -3.78
CA HIS A 233 3.09 -0.57 -2.71
C HIS A 233 4.39 0.03 -3.24
N TYR A 234 4.93 -0.41 -4.37
CA TYR A 234 6.16 0.14 -4.95
C TYR A 234 6.05 1.65 -5.21
N PHE A 235 4.95 2.06 -5.87
CA PHE A 235 4.73 3.48 -6.15
C PHE A 235 4.18 4.27 -4.95
N ARG A 236 3.42 3.63 -4.05
CA ARG A 236 2.72 4.32 -2.95
C ARG A 236 3.50 4.36 -1.64
N TYR A 237 4.21 3.28 -1.30
CA TYR A 237 4.89 3.08 -0.03
C TYR A 237 6.24 2.35 -0.21
N PRO A 238 7.23 2.97 -0.89
CA PRO A 238 8.55 2.36 -1.09
C PRO A 238 9.25 2.01 0.24
N GLU A 239 8.94 2.74 1.31
CA GLU A 239 9.43 2.48 2.67
C GLU A 239 9.19 1.04 3.13
N LEU A 240 8.10 0.38 2.69
CA LEU A 240 7.81 -1.01 3.09
C LEU A 240 8.84 -2.01 2.57
N PHE A 241 9.62 -1.67 1.55
CA PHE A 241 10.65 -2.53 0.96
C PHE A 241 12.05 -2.33 1.56
N ASN A 242 12.21 -1.34 2.44
CA ASN A 242 13.48 -1.05 3.12
C ASN A 242 13.77 -2.00 4.30
N TYR A 243 13.05 -3.10 4.42
CA TYR A 243 13.23 -4.09 5.48
C TYR A 243 14.10 -5.26 5.00
N ILE A 244 14.99 -5.71 5.88
CA ILE A 244 15.78 -6.94 5.76
C ILE A 244 15.73 -7.69 7.09
N ASN A 245 15.55 -9.01 7.06
CA ASN A 245 15.69 -9.83 8.26
C ASN A 245 17.12 -10.33 8.35
N LEU A 246 17.77 -10.09 9.49
CA LEU A 246 18.96 -10.83 9.89
C LEU A 246 18.49 -12.04 10.70
N GLU A 247 18.75 -13.24 10.18
CA GLU A 247 18.44 -14.50 10.84
C GLU A 247 19.73 -15.09 11.40
N LEU A 248 19.76 -15.31 12.72
CA LEU A 248 20.81 -16.03 13.41
C LEU A 248 20.22 -17.34 13.93
N VAL A 249 20.59 -18.46 13.30
CA VAL A 249 20.08 -19.79 13.66
C VAL A 249 21.18 -20.59 14.34
N LYS A 250 20.90 -21.09 15.54
CA LYS A 250 21.86 -21.90 16.29
C LYS A 250 22.05 -23.27 15.62
N LYS A 251 23.25 -23.54 15.13
CA LYS A 251 23.69 -24.89 14.73
C LYS A 251 24.22 -25.63 15.95
N SER A 252 23.79 -26.89 16.07
CA SER A 252 24.10 -27.82 17.17
C SER A 252 25.49 -27.65 17.82
N ILE A 253 25.45 -27.59 19.15
CA ILE A 253 26.46 -27.17 20.15
C ILE A 253 27.88 -27.70 19.94
N SER A 254 28.86 -26.80 20.04
CA SER A 254 30.12 -27.09 20.74
C SER A 254 30.08 -26.44 22.12
N ARG A 255 30.35 -27.25 23.16
CA ARG A 255 30.21 -26.92 24.59
C ARG A 255 31.31 -25.95 25.06
N SER A 256 31.18 -24.68 24.75
CA SER A 256 31.82 -23.64 25.55
C SER A 256 30.73 -22.69 26.05
N ARG A 257 30.56 -22.65 27.38
CA ARG A 257 29.74 -21.64 28.07
C ARG A 257 30.43 -20.28 27.95
N ILE A 258 30.57 -19.78 26.73
CA ILE A 258 31.06 -18.44 26.49
C ILE A 258 29.84 -17.54 26.66
N ASN A 259 29.85 -16.73 27.71
CA ASN A 259 28.89 -15.66 27.83
C ASN A 259 29.32 -14.57 26.84
N ILE A 260 28.60 -14.47 25.73
CA ILE A 260 28.86 -13.44 24.71
C ILE A 260 27.84 -12.35 24.95
N ASP A 261 28.27 -11.30 25.63
CA ASP A 261 27.51 -10.07 25.85
C ASP A 261 27.66 -9.10 24.67
N LYS A 262 28.79 -9.15 23.95
CA LYS A 262 29.06 -8.31 22.78
C LYS A 262 29.53 -9.14 21.60
N PHE A 263 28.89 -8.94 20.45
CA PHE A 263 29.27 -9.59 19.21
C PHE A 263 29.30 -8.60 18.05
N LYS A 264 30.00 -8.97 16.99
CA LYS A 264 30.14 -8.18 15.76
C LYS A 264 29.76 -9.05 14.58
N LEU A 265 29.02 -8.47 13.64
CA LEU A 265 28.71 -9.08 12.36
C LEU A 265 29.59 -8.44 11.30
N ARG A 266 30.52 -9.20 10.72
CA ARG A 266 31.34 -8.76 9.60
C ARG A 266 30.75 -9.29 8.30
N ILE A 267 30.36 -8.36 7.43
CA ILE A 267 29.72 -8.65 6.15
C ILE A 267 30.68 -8.18 5.06
N THR A 268 31.08 -9.09 4.18
CA THR A 268 31.89 -8.74 3.00
C THR A 268 30.99 -8.69 1.78
N VAL A 269 30.92 -7.54 1.11
CA VAL A 269 30.07 -7.30 -0.05
C VAL A 269 30.92 -7.00 -1.28
N ALA A 270 30.54 -7.55 -2.44
CA ALA A 270 31.18 -7.22 -3.71
C ALA A 270 30.55 -5.95 -4.31
N LEU A 271 31.36 -4.93 -4.60
CA LEU A 271 30.87 -3.67 -5.17
C LEU A 271 30.67 -3.76 -6.69
N ASP A 272 31.43 -4.56 -7.44
CA ASP A 272 31.20 -4.85 -8.88
C ASP A 272 30.82 -3.64 -9.78
N GLY A 273 31.32 -2.42 -9.50
CA GLY A 273 30.98 -1.20 -10.25
C GLY A 273 29.77 -0.41 -9.72
N ILE A 274 29.23 -0.81 -8.57
CA ILE A 274 28.26 -0.09 -7.74
C ILE A 274 28.97 1.04 -7.00
N GLU A 275 28.31 2.20 -6.91
CA GLU A 275 28.82 3.34 -6.15
C GLU A 275 28.93 3.00 -4.66
N TYR A 276 30.07 3.34 -4.05
CA TYR A 276 30.25 3.15 -2.62
C TYR A 276 29.44 4.16 -1.82
N ILE A 277 28.67 3.67 -0.84
CA ILE A 277 27.94 4.52 0.10
C ILE A 277 28.39 4.17 1.51
N PRO A 278 29.04 5.09 2.25
CA PRO A 278 29.50 4.80 3.60
C PRO A 278 28.30 4.52 4.51
N MET A 279 28.24 3.31 5.05
CA MET A 279 27.18 2.91 5.97
C MET A 279 27.47 3.41 7.38
N THR A 280 26.48 4.05 8.00
CA THR A 280 26.59 4.61 9.36
C THR A 280 25.50 4.09 10.28
N MET A 281 25.65 4.33 11.58
CA MET A 281 24.63 4.00 12.59
C MET A 281 23.24 4.58 12.27
N LYS A 282 23.19 5.72 11.57
CA LYS A 282 21.91 6.36 11.20
C LYS A 282 21.13 5.58 10.14
N ASN A 283 21.78 4.67 9.42
CA ASN A 283 21.17 3.90 8.35
C ASN A 283 20.43 2.66 8.83
N PHE A 284 20.54 2.27 10.10
CA PHE A 284 19.99 1.02 10.60
C PHE A 284 19.08 1.26 11.81
N ALA A 285 17.85 0.76 11.75
CA ALA A 285 16.93 0.76 12.87
C ALA A 285 16.37 -0.65 13.11
N LEU A 286 16.60 -1.16 14.32
CA LEU A 286 16.03 -2.41 14.82
C LEU A 286 14.64 -2.18 15.42
N TYR A 287 13.86 -3.27 15.52
CA TYR A 287 12.57 -3.32 16.24
C TYR A 287 11.54 -2.34 15.70
N THR A 288 11.42 -2.30 14.38
CA THR A 288 10.54 -1.38 13.67
C THR A 288 9.33 -2.10 13.08
N THR A 289 8.22 -1.38 12.98
CA THR A 289 7.05 -1.81 12.21
C THR A 289 6.39 -0.60 11.59
N PRO A 290 5.81 -0.72 10.38
CA PRO A 290 4.90 0.29 9.90
C PRO A 290 3.66 0.32 10.80
N ILE A 291 3.17 1.53 11.03
CA ILE A 291 1.90 1.81 11.71
C ILE A 291 0.99 2.59 10.76
N ILE A 292 -0.29 2.30 10.83
CA ILE A 292 -1.29 2.86 9.93
C ILE A 292 -2.25 3.75 10.72
N ASN A 293 -2.59 4.93 10.19
CA ASN A 293 -3.59 5.82 10.78
C ASN A 293 -5.00 5.27 10.55
N VAL A 294 -5.44 4.39 11.44
CA VAL A 294 -6.77 3.78 11.43
C VAL A 294 -7.28 3.70 12.85
N GLU A 295 -8.52 4.12 13.03
CA GLU A 295 -9.22 4.05 14.30
C GLU A 295 -10.66 3.54 14.14
N LYS A 296 -11.32 3.24 15.25
CA LYS A 296 -12.75 2.90 15.22
C LYS A 296 -13.56 4.14 14.90
N ALA A 297 -14.41 4.05 13.89
CA ALA A 297 -15.25 5.15 13.45
C ALA A 297 -16.46 5.34 14.38
N SER A 298 -16.71 6.59 14.80
CA SER A 298 -17.96 6.99 15.45
C SER A 298 -18.99 7.36 14.38
N ILE A 299 -19.85 6.41 14.03
CA ILE A 299 -20.86 6.54 12.98
C ILE A 299 -22.24 6.69 13.61
N SER A 300 -22.98 7.72 13.19
CA SER A 300 -24.36 7.94 13.62
C SER A 300 -25.27 6.81 13.12
N PRO A 301 -26.14 6.24 14.00
CA PRO A 301 -27.06 5.20 13.59
C PRO A 301 -28.10 5.75 12.61
N ILE A 302 -28.51 4.91 11.66
CA ILE A 302 -29.45 5.28 10.60
C ILE A 302 -30.84 4.80 11.00
N HIS A 303 -31.81 5.72 11.03
CA HIS A 303 -33.22 5.33 11.14
C HIS A 303 -33.70 4.85 9.76
N TYR A 304 -33.94 3.56 9.62
CA TYR A 304 -34.38 2.99 8.36
C TYR A 304 -35.89 3.12 8.18
N ASN A 305 -36.28 3.76 7.09
CA ASN A 305 -37.66 3.83 6.61
C ASN A 305 -37.67 3.43 5.13
N ASN A 306 -38.59 2.55 4.71
CA ASN A 306 -38.75 2.10 3.32
C ASN A 306 -38.93 3.22 2.25
N LYS A 307 -39.03 4.49 2.65
CA LYS A 307 -39.15 5.65 1.75
C LYS A 307 -37.83 6.04 1.08
N THR A 308 -36.69 5.82 1.75
CA THR A 308 -35.37 6.22 1.25
C THR A 308 -34.56 4.97 0.97
N LYS A 309 -34.22 4.72 -0.30
CA LYS A 309 -33.38 3.57 -0.65
C LYS A 309 -31.90 3.80 -0.32
N ASN A 310 -31.41 5.03 -0.48
CA ASN A 310 -29.99 5.36 -0.32
C ASN A 310 -29.76 6.13 0.97
N HIS A 311 -28.89 5.60 1.82
CA HIS A 311 -28.51 6.22 3.08
C HIS A 311 -27.02 6.59 3.08
N LYS A 312 -26.75 7.89 3.17
CA LYS A 312 -25.38 8.41 3.27
C LYS A 312 -24.87 8.30 4.69
N ILE A 313 -23.71 7.67 4.87
CA ILE A 313 -23.07 7.55 6.18
C ILE A 313 -22.40 8.87 6.56
N ARG A 314 -22.57 9.30 7.81
CA ARG A 314 -21.92 10.48 8.38
C ARG A 314 -21.19 10.09 9.66
N LEU A 315 -19.95 10.57 9.78
CA LEU A 315 -19.21 10.51 11.01
C LEU A 315 -19.76 11.57 11.97
N ASP A 316 -19.68 11.33 13.28
CA ASP A 316 -20.07 12.34 14.26
C ASP A 316 -19.03 13.48 14.33
N ASP A 317 -17.76 13.14 14.10
CA ASP A 317 -16.61 14.05 14.14
C ASP A 317 -16.11 14.39 12.71
N ASN A 318 -16.73 15.39 12.09
CA ASN A 318 -16.74 15.55 10.62
C ASN A 318 -15.62 16.40 10.00
N LYS A 319 -14.83 17.16 10.77
CA LYS A 319 -13.97 18.18 10.14
C LYS A 319 -12.83 17.55 9.32
N ASN A 320 -12.10 16.57 9.87
CA ASN A 320 -10.89 16.04 9.23
C ASN A 320 -10.82 14.51 9.08
N LYS A 321 -11.88 13.79 9.44
CA LYS A 321 -11.96 12.33 9.33
C LYS A 321 -12.72 11.90 8.08
N ALA A 322 -12.37 10.72 7.57
CA ALA A 322 -13.05 10.02 6.50
C ALA A 322 -13.19 8.53 6.85
N ILE A 323 -14.19 7.88 6.28
CA ILE A 323 -14.42 6.45 6.47
C ILE A 323 -13.41 5.67 5.63
N ASN A 324 -12.75 4.68 6.22
CA ASN A 324 -11.85 3.75 5.55
C ASN A 324 -12.63 2.54 5.01
N LYS A 325 -13.30 1.82 5.92
CA LYS A 325 -14.11 0.64 5.59
C LYS A 325 -15.22 0.45 6.60
N ILE A 326 -16.27 -0.24 6.17
CA ILE A 326 -17.34 -0.72 7.04
C ILE A 326 -16.99 -2.14 7.44
N THR A 327 -17.03 -2.44 8.73
CA THR A 327 -16.68 -3.77 9.26
C THR A 327 -17.91 -4.58 9.58
N LYS A 328 -18.97 -3.94 10.08
CA LYS A 328 -20.18 -4.64 10.51
C LYS A 328 -21.39 -3.72 10.41
N VAL A 329 -22.51 -4.29 9.98
CA VAL A 329 -23.81 -3.61 9.96
C VAL A 329 -24.82 -4.46 10.69
N SER A 330 -25.57 -3.86 11.61
CA SER A 330 -26.57 -4.57 12.41
C SER A 330 -27.85 -3.75 12.55
N SER A 331 -29.00 -4.41 12.51
CA SER A 331 -30.29 -3.80 12.80
C SER A 331 -30.71 -4.06 14.25
N LEU A 332 -31.26 -3.02 14.88
CA LEU A 332 -31.94 -3.08 16.16
C LEU A 332 -33.43 -2.82 15.94
N SER A 333 -34.26 -3.84 16.19
CA SER A 333 -35.72 -3.70 16.16
C SER A 333 -36.23 -3.05 17.45
N LYS A 334 -37.26 -2.20 17.36
CA LYS A 334 -37.87 -1.54 18.54
C LYS A 334 -38.47 -2.55 19.54
N ASN A 335 -38.86 -3.74 19.07
CA ASN A 335 -39.55 -4.75 19.89
C ASN A 335 -38.62 -5.81 20.51
N SER A 336 -37.35 -5.86 20.11
CA SER A 336 -36.39 -6.82 20.65
C SER A 336 -34.99 -6.24 20.68
N ALA A 337 -34.33 -6.28 21.85
CA ALA A 337 -32.93 -5.87 22.00
C ALA A 337 -31.92 -6.78 21.26
N LYS A 338 -32.38 -7.76 20.49
CA LYS A 338 -31.52 -8.62 19.66
C LYS A 338 -31.02 -7.83 18.46
N LYS A 339 -29.69 -7.73 18.35
CA LYS A 339 -29.01 -7.23 17.15
C LYS A 339 -29.03 -8.33 16.09
N ASN A 340 -29.69 -8.06 14.96
CA ASN A 340 -29.60 -8.93 13.80
C ASN A 340 -28.53 -8.38 12.87
N GLU A 341 -27.59 -9.22 12.45
CA GLU A 341 -26.54 -8.84 11.51
C GLU A 341 -27.09 -8.76 10.09
N ILE A 342 -26.65 -7.72 9.36
CA ILE A 342 -26.96 -7.49 7.96
C ILE A 342 -25.69 -7.78 7.18
N PHE A 343 -25.79 -8.60 6.13
CA PHE A 343 -24.65 -9.07 5.37
C PHE A 343 -24.46 -8.27 4.09
N LEU A 344 -23.21 -8.16 3.62
CA LEU A 344 -22.93 -7.51 2.36
C LEU A 344 -23.46 -8.41 1.23
N TRP A 345 -24.13 -7.83 0.23
CA TRP A 345 -24.70 -8.57 -0.90
C TRP A 345 -23.69 -9.48 -1.63
N ASN A 346 -22.41 -9.10 -1.64
CA ASN A 346 -21.34 -9.83 -2.31
C ASN A 346 -20.61 -10.84 -1.41
N ASP A 347 -21.03 -11.04 -0.15
CA ASP A 347 -20.48 -12.12 0.67
C ASP A 347 -21.08 -13.46 0.15
N PHE A 348 -20.24 -14.34 -0.39
CA PHE A 348 -20.64 -15.62 -1.01
C PHE A 348 -20.82 -16.76 0.00
N GLU A 349 -21.21 -16.50 1.25
CA GLU A 349 -21.68 -17.60 2.10
C GLU A 349 -23.01 -18.12 1.53
N SER A 350 -23.04 -19.39 1.14
CA SER A 350 -24.08 -20.04 0.33
C SER A 350 -25.43 -20.26 1.03
N SER A 351 -25.84 -19.37 1.95
CA SER A 351 -27.10 -19.48 2.70
C SER A 351 -27.65 -18.12 3.16
N PHE A 352 -27.93 -17.21 2.23
CA PHE A 352 -28.52 -15.89 2.52
C PHE A 352 -30.00 -15.73 2.17
N ASN A 353 -30.70 -16.77 1.72
CA ASN A 353 -32.08 -16.65 1.20
C ASN A 353 -33.08 -15.98 2.16
N ASP A 354 -32.84 -15.97 3.49
CA ASP A 354 -33.72 -15.33 4.49
C ASP A 354 -33.03 -14.22 5.33
N LYS A 355 -31.79 -13.82 5.02
CA LYS A 355 -31.05 -12.83 5.82
C LYS A 355 -31.11 -11.44 5.18
N PRO A 356 -31.14 -10.35 5.97
CA PRO A 356 -31.15 -9.00 5.43
C PRO A 356 -29.79 -8.68 4.78
N LEU A 357 -29.84 -8.12 3.57
CA LEU A 357 -28.66 -7.78 2.78
C LEU A 357 -28.51 -6.26 2.61
N TYR A 358 -27.27 -5.80 2.48
CA TYR A 358 -26.97 -4.43 2.10
C TYR A 358 -25.98 -4.36 0.95
N LYS A 359 -26.11 -3.31 0.15
CA LYS A 359 -25.17 -2.91 -0.90
C LYS A 359 -24.48 -1.63 -0.47
N GLN A 360 -23.18 -1.55 -0.71
CA GLN A 360 -22.39 -0.34 -0.44
C GLN A 360 -21.94 0.28 -1.76
N PHE A 361 -21.95 1.60 -1.82
CA PHE A 361 -21.44 2.37 -2.95
C PHE A 361 -20.55 3.49 -2.42
N ILE A 362 -19.37 3.65 -3.03
CA ILE A 362 -18.38 4.64 -2.61
C ILE A 362 -18.25 5.69 -3.69
N SER A 363 -18.32 6.96 -3.31
CA SER A 363 -18.16 8.07 -4.26
C SER A 363 -17.28 9.16 -3.67
N ASN A 364 -16.53 9.85 -4.52
CA ASN A 364 -15.80 11.04 -4.10
C ASN A 364 -16.77 12.22 -4.01
N ASN A 365 -16.78 12.90 -2.86
CA ASN A 365 -17.54 14.13 -2.71
C ASN A 365 -17.01 15.19 -3.69
N ALA A 366 -17.89 15.74 -4.51
CA ALA A 366 -17.55 16.72 -5.52
C ALA A 366 -16.94 18.03 -4.97
N VAL A 367 -17.18 18.36 -3.69
CA VAL A 367 -16.76 19.63 -3.07
C VAL A 367 -15.45 19.48 -2.29
N ASN A 368 -15.31 18.45 -1.47
CA ASN A 368 -14.17 18.29 -0.56
C ASN A 368 -13.26 17.08 -0.90
N GLY A 369 -13.60 16.30 -1.93
CA GLY A 369 -12.82 15.13 -2.37
C GLY A 369 -12.83 13.94 -1.42
N LYS A 370 -13.56 14.01 -0.29
CA LYS A 370 -13.61 12.92 0.69
C LYS A 370 -14.39 11.71 0.16
N PRO A 371 -13.99 10.48 0.51
CA PRO A 371 -14.76 9.30 0.17
C PRO A 371 -16.07 9.28 0.98
N GLU A 372 -17.18 9.09 0.29
CA GLU A 372 -18.53 9.01 0.87
C GLU A 372 -19.09 7.62 0.65
N PHE A 373 -19.55 7.00 1.72
CA PHE A 373 -20.17 5.69 1.71
C PHE A 373 -21.69 5.85 1.71
N ASN A 374 -22.34 5.23 0.74
CA ASN A 374 -23.78 5.14 0.62
C ASN A 374 -24.20 3.68 0.78
N LEU A 375 -25.18 3.43 1.65
CA LEU A 375 -25.74 2.10 1.89
C LEU A 375 -27.15 2.01 1.33
N THR A 376 -27.42 0.88 0.68
CA THR A 376 -28.76 0.49 0.21
C THR A 376 -29.11 -0.83 0.86
N PHE A 377 -30.31 -0.94 1.42
CA PHE A 377 -30.75 -2.16 2.12
C PHE A 377 -31.81 -2.89 1.28
N GLU A 378 -31.66 -4.20 1.15
CA GLU A 378 -32.58 -5.08 0.43
C GLU A 378 -33.23 -6.04 1.43
N SER A 379 -34.25 -5.56 2.15
CA SER A 379 -35.16 -6.42 2.92
C SER A 379 -36.39 -5.67 3.41
N SER A 380 -37.57 -6.28 3.30
CA SER A 380 -38.80 -5.81 3.94
C SER A 380 -38.80 -6.00 5.48
N VAL A 381 -37.88 -6.83 6.00
CA VAL A 381 -37.80 -7.20 7.44
C VAL A 381 -37.23 -6.06 8.30
N LEU A 382 -36.62 -5.05 7.69
CA LEU A 382 -35.95 -3.94 8.37
C LEU A 382 -36.87 -2.76 8.71
N ASP A 383 -38.15 -2.80 8.35
CA ASP A 383 -39.04 -1.64 8.43
C ASP A 383 -39.13 -1.08 9.86
N ASN A 384 -38.90 0.24 10.00
CA ASN A 384 -38.83 0.97 11.28
C ASN A 384 -37.75 0.48 12.28
N SER A 385 -36.63 -0.05 11.80
CA SER A 385 -35.47 -0.42 12.63
C SER A 385 -34.38 0.66 12.67
N TYR A 386 -33.56 0.64 13.73
CA TYR A 386 -32.33 1.43 13.80
C TYR A 386 -31.16 0.59 13.32
N ILE A 387 -30.43 1.08 12.32
CA ILE A 387 -29.25 0.40 11.79
C ILE A 387 -28.01 1.00 12.46
N SER A 388 -27.30 0.16 13.20
CA SER A 388 -26.01 0.45 13.80
C SER A 388 -24.90 -0.03 12.88
N ILE A 389 -23.97 0.88 12.58
CA ILE A 389 -22.85 0.65 11.66
C ILE A 389 -21.56 0.76 12.44
N GLU A 390 -20.72 -0.27 12.34
CA GLU A 390 -19.37 -0.27 12.85
C GLU A 390 -18.40 -0.21 11.67
N GLY A 391 -17.39 0.63 11.78
CA GLY A 391 -16.40 0.81 10.73
C GLY A 391 -15.08 1.36 11.25
N GLU A 392 -14.15 1.53 10.32
CA GLU A 392 -12.86 2.14 10.54
C GLU A 392 -12.83 3.53 9.89
N SER A 393 -12.20 4.50 10.54
CA SER A 393 -11.96 5.84 10.01
C SER A 393 -10.48 6.19 10.05
N PHE A 394 -10.09 7.18 9.24
CA PHE A 394 -8.74 7.74 9.21
C PHE A 394 -8.79 9.26 9.11
N CYS A 395 -7.70 9.91 9.50
CA CYS A 395 -7.55 11.36 9.43
C CYS A 395 -6.86 11.77 8.11
N LEU A 396 -7.39 12.81 7.45
CA LEU A 396 -6.91 13.25 6.13
C LEU A 396 -5.62 14.10 6.19
N ASN A 397 -5.43 14.84 7.28
CA ASN A 397 -4.36 15.84 7.46
C ASN A 397 -3.23 15.40 8.39
N THR A 398 -3.17 14.11 8.71
CA THR A 398 -2.11 13.46 9.52
C THR A 398 -0.70 13.85 9.10
N HIS A 399 -0.43 13.84 7.80
CA HIS A 399 0.86 14.13 7.19
C HIS A 399 1.29 15.61 7.30
N GLU A 400 0.32 16.52 7.45
CA GLU A 400 0.59 17.96 7.65
C GLU A 400 0.82 18.28 9.13
N ILE A 401 0.19 17.49 10.02
CA ILE A 401 0.21 17.71 11.46
C ILE A 401 1.44 17.04 12.12
N LEU A 402 1.79 15.83 11.68
CA LEU A 402 2.78 14.99 12.35
C LEU A 402 4.10 14.94 11.58
N GLY A 403 5.16 15.40 12.24
CA GLY A 403 6.53 15.22 11.80
C GLY A 403 7.19 13.97 12.37
N GLU A 404 8.46 13.76 12.01
CA GLU A 404 9.30 12.72 12.58
C GLU A 404 9.49 12.91 14.09
N GLY A 405 9.30 11.84 14.86
CA GLY A 405 9.41 11.84 16.32
C GLY A 405 8.19 12.32 17.10
N ASN A 406 7.17 12.88 16.45
CA ASN A 406 5.97 13.39 17.13
C ASN A 406 5.12 12.26 17.73
N ILE A 407 5.15 11.05 17.16
CA ILE A 407 4.50 9.87 17.71
C ILE A 407 5.50 9.19 18.65
N SER A 408 5.49 9.58 19.91
CA SER A 408 6.34 8.98 20.93
C SER A 408 5.59 8.76 22.23
N SER A 409 5.97 7.70 22.95
CA SER A 409 5.62 7.53 24.35
C SER A 409 6.89 7.42 25.17
N THR A 410 7.02 8.33 26.12
CA THR A 410 8.05 8.34 27.17
C THR A 410 7.51 7.87 28.51
N THR A 411 6.26 7.39 28.56
CA THR A 411 5.65 6.97 29.82
C THR A 411 6.28 5.67 30.34
N LYS A 412 6.92 5.73 31.52
CA LYS A 412 7.51 4.59 32.24
C LYS A 412 6.52 3.51 32.69
N LYS A 413 5.23 3.64 32.35
CA LYS A 413 4.20 2.63 32.68
C LYS A 413 4.29 1.41 31.76
N LEU A 414 4.88 1.56 30.58
CA LEU A 414 5.03 0.48 29.60
C LEU A 414 6.46 -0.06 29.66
N ALA A 415 6.59 -1.38 29.54
CA ALA A 415 7.88 -2.07 29.43
C ALA A 415 8.68 -1.70 28.16
N TYR A 416 8.06 -0.94 27.25
CA TYR A 416 8.64 -0.50 25.99
C TYR A 416 8.45 1.00 25.76
N THR A 417 9.37 1.60 25.00
CA THR A 417 9.24 2.93 24.39
C THR A 417 8.94 2.80 22.91
N TYR A 418 8.40 3.86 22.34
CA TYR A 418 8.28 3.94 20.89
C TYR A 418 8.47 5.37 20.39
N LYS A 419 8.97 5.49 19.16
CA LYS A 419 9.14 6.74 18.44
C LYS A 419 9.00 6.51 16.93
N ASN A 420 8.29 7.37 16.21
CA ASN A 420 8.29 7.30 14.75
C ASN A 420 9.61 7.81 14.16
N ILE A 421 10.12 7.09 13.17
CA ILE A 421 11.42 7.33 12.54
C ILE A 421 11.31 7.82 11.09
N THR A 422 10.14 7.70 10.46
CA THR A 422 9.87 8.26 9.12
C THR A 422 8.76 9.30 9.18
N HIS A 423 8.74 10.18 8.17
CA HIS A 423 7.65 11.11 7.96
C HIS A 423 6.31 10.38 7.76
N VAL A 424 5.21 11.01 8.18
CA VAL A 424 3.87 10.46 8.00
C VAL A 424 3.44 10.69 6.55
N THR A 425 3.11 9.62 5.82
CA THR A 425 2.67 9.74 4.43
C THR A 425 1.29 10.36 4.32
N ALA A 426 1.00 11.06 3.23
CA ALA A 426 -0.37 11.50 2.95
C ALA A 426 -1.30 10.29 2.70
N PRO A 427 -2.57 10.35 3.11
CA PRO A 427 -3.53 9.34 2.73
C PRO A 427 -3.88 9.46 1.25
N ILE A 428 -4.14 8.33 0.60
CA ILE A 428 -4.47 8.27 -0.82
C ILE A 428 -5.92 7.80 -0.96
N ILE A 429 -6.73 8.60 -1.65
CA ILE A 429 -8.14 8.30 -1.91
C ILE A 429 -8.25 7.78 -3.34
N PRO A 430 -8.84 6.59 -3.55
CA PRO A 430 -9.09 6.09 -4.88
C PRO A 430 -9.99 7.00 -5.71
N ASP A 431 -9.71 7.11 -6.99
CA ASP A 431 -10.68 7.60 -7.97
C ASP A 431 -11.72 6.51 -8.28
N TYR A 432 -12.98 6.84 -8.03
CA TYR A 432 -14.12 5.94 -8.20
C TYR A 432 -14.84 6.13 -9.54
N SER A 433 -14.20 6.78 -10.52
CA SER A 433 -14.75 6.99 -11.86
C SER A 433 -14.91 5.67 -12.63
N ASP A 434 -16.04 5.51 -13.33
CA ASP A 434 -16.40 4.23 -13.98
C ASP A 434 -15.34 3.78 -15.01
N ARG A 435 -14.79 4.73 -15.78
CA ARG A 435 -13.72 4.46 -16.76
C ARG A 435 -12.50 3.77 -16.15
N ASN A 436 -12.03 4.25 -15.00
CA ASN A 436 -10.85 3.69 -14.33
C ASN A 436 -11.16 2.30 -13.73
N LEU A 437 -12.36 2.15 -13.17
CA LEU A 437 -12.82 0.86 -12.64
C LEU A 437 -12.93 -0.21 -13.73
N TRP A 438 -13.46 0.13 -14.91
CA TRP A 438 -13.51 -0.79 -16.05
C TRP A 438 -12.14 -1.15 -16.60
N GLN A 439 -11.20 -0.20 -16.64
CA GLN A 439 -9.82 -0.51 -17.02
C GLN A 439 -9.24 -1.58 -16.07
N LEU A 440 -9.43 -1.42 -14.75
CA LEU A 440 -8.97 -2.42 -13.76
C LEU A 440 -9.64 -3.77 -13.93
N ILE A 441 -10.95 -3.81 -14.15
CA ILE A 441 -11.69 -5.05 -14.41
C ILE A 441 -11.11 -5.76 -15.64
N ASN A 442 -10.80 -5.02 -16.71
CA ASN A 442 -10.17 -5.61 -17.90
C ASN A 442 -8.79 -6.19 -17.59
N PHE A 443 -8.02 -5.59 -16.68
CA PHE A 443 -6.72 -6.13 -16.27
C PHE A 443 -6.79 -7.45 -15.51
N PHE A 444 -7.89 -7.74 -14.79
CA PHE A 444 -8.07 -9.06 -14.18
C PHE A 444 -8.21 -10.20 -15.18
N SER A 445 -8.57 -9.90 -16.43
CA SER A 445 -8.65 -10.90 -17.51
C SER A 445 -7.32 -11.13 -18.26
N VAL A 446 -6.25 -10.48 -17.83
CA VAL A 446 -4.97 -10.47 -18.54
C VAL A 446 -4.23 -11.80 -18.36
N ARG A 447 -3.86 -12.41 -19.48
CA ARG A 447 -2.95 -13.56 -19.54
C ARG A 447 -1.53 -13.09 -19.86
N LEU A 448 -0.53 -13.94 -19.61
CA LEU A 448 0.89 -13.65 -19.84
C LEU A 448 1.16 -13.02 -21.23
N GLY A 449 0.56 -13.56 -22.29
CA GLY A 449 0.77 -13.06 -23.66
C GLY A 449 0.31 -11.61 -23.92
N LYS A 450 -0.46 -11.00 -23.02
CA LYS A 450 -0.81 -9.57 -23.08
C LYS A 450 0.17 -8.69 -22.30
N LEU A 451 0.99 -9.21 -21.39
CA LEU A 451 1.98 -8.41 -20.64
C LEU A 451 3.38 -8.40 -21.26
N THR A 452 3.58 -9.14 -22.33
CA THR A 452 4.86 -9.18 -23.07
C THR A 452 5.08 -7.96 -23.95
N THR A 453 4.11 -7.05 -24.06
CA THR A 453 4.24 -5.79 -24.79
C THR A 453 4.56 -4.63 -23.86
N VAL A 454 5.37 -3.68 -24.35
CA VAL A 454 5.80 -2.52 -23.56
C VAL A 454 4.59 -1.62 -23.22
N GLU A 455 3.67 -1.45 -24.16
CA GLU A 455 2.50 -0.57 -24.02
C GLU A 455 1.57 -1.04 -22.89
N THR A 456 1.34 -2.34 -22.81
CA THR A 456 0.45 -2.95 -21.80
C THR A 456 1.06 -2.90 -20.41
N LEU A 457 2.37 -3.12 -20.28
CA LEU A 457 3.06 -2.99 -18.99
C LEU A 457 3.04 -1.53 -18.50
N ARG A 458 3.26 -0.57 -19.42
CA ARG A 458 3.14 0.86 -19.10
C ARG A 458 1.71 1.22 -18.68
N GLN A 459 0.70 0.75 -19.41
CA GLN A 459 -0.71 0.98 -19.04
C GLN A 459 -1.04 0.41 -17.65
N LEU A 460 -0.52 -0.78 -17.33
CA LEU A 460 -0.69 -1.38 -16.01
C LEU A 460 -0.09 -0.48 -14.92
N ILE A 461 1.17 -0.07 -15.09
CA ILE A 461 1.88 0.81 -14.14
C ILE A 461 1.12 2.12 -13.95
N ILE A 462 0.68 2.74 -15.05
CA ILE A 462 -0.08 3.99 -15.03
C ILE A 462 -1.39 3.80 -14.26
N LEU A 463 -2.16 2.76 -14.58
CA LEU A 463 -3.46 2.50 -13.95
C LEU A 463 -3.35 2.35 -12.43
N PHE A 464 -2.32 1.64 -11.94
CA PHE A 464 -2.14 1.48 -10.48
C PHE A 464 -1.71 2.77 -9.77
N ASN A 465 -1.16 3.74 -10.51
CA ASN A 465 -0.62 4.97 -9.94
C ASN A 465 -1.50 6.23 -10.18
N ASP A 466 -2.20 6.35 -11.30
CA ASP A 466 -2.90 7.59 -11.72
C ASP A 466 -4.20 7.89 -10.96
N ILE A 467 -4.58 7.03 -10.03
CA ILE A 467 -5.83 7.07 -9.25
C ILE A 467 -5.81 8.17 -8.15
N GLN A 468 -4.87 9.11 -8.23
CA GLN A 468 -4.67 10.15 -7.23
C GLN A 468 -5.36 11.46 -7.57
N LEU A 469 -6.35 11.85 -6.76
CA LEU A 469 -6.90 13.21 -6.77
C LEU A 469 -6.00 14.25 -6.08
N HIS A 470 -5.01 13.84 -5.26
CA HIS A 470 -4.35 14.75 -4.31
C HIS A 470 -2.81 14.87 -4.34
N ARG A 471 -2.08 14.35 -5.33
CA ARG A 471 -0.65 14.67 -5.52
C ARG A 471 -0.34 15.09 -6.95
N LYS A 472 -0.22 16.40 -7.16
CA LYS A 472 0.38 16.99 -8.37
C LYS A 472 1.90 16.93 -8.22
N THR A 473 2.58 16.31 -9.18
CA THR A 473 4.01 16.43 -9.58
C THR A 473 4.98 15.27 -9.27
N GLN A 474 5.32 14.93 -8.02
CA GLN A 474 6.45 14.01 -7.75
C GLN A 474 6.18 12.52 -8.05
N GLN A 475 5.02 11.97 -7.68
CA GLN A 475 4.72 10.55 -7.98
C GLN A 475 4.38 10.33 -9.46
N LYS A 476 3.80 11.35 -10.13
CA LYS A 476 3.62 11.32 -11.57
C LYS A 476 4.97 11.30 -12.30
N SER A 477 5.97 12.04 -11.82
CA SER A 477 7.31 12.02 -12.44
C SER A 477 8.02 10.69 -12.24
N LEU A 478 7.92 10.04 -11.07
CA LEU A 478 8.52 8.72 -10.84
C LEU A 478 7.89 7.64 -11.74
N THR A 479 6.56 7.61 -11.83
CA THR A 479 5.84 6.67 -12.69
C THR A 479 6.14 6.90 -14.16
N GLN A 480 6.20 8.17 -14.60
CA GLN A 480 6.61 8.51 -15.95
C GLN A 480 8.06 8.11 -16.22
N LYS A 481 8.98 8.31 -15.28
CA LYS A 481 10.37 7.86 -15.39
C LYS A 481 10.46 6.35 -15.56
N VAL A 482 9.80 5.57 -14.71
CA VAL A 482 9.79 4.10 -14.80
C VAL A 482 9.15 3.63 -16.11
N CYS A 483 8.04 4.24 -16.53
CA CYS A 483 7.41 3.92 -17.82
C CYS A 483 8.34 4.21 -19.00
N ASN A 484 9.01 5.36 -18.99
CA ASN A 484 9.97 5.75 -20.03
C ASN A 484 11.24 4.89 -20.00
N ALA A 485 11.58 4.31 -18.85
CA ALA A 485 12.75 3.44 -18.71
C ALA A 485 12.60 2.12 -19.48
N ILE A 486 11.39 1.59 -19.60
CA ILE A 486 11.12 0.31 -20.26
C ILE A 486 11.14 0.53 -21.77
N ASN A 487 12.14 0.00 -22.46
CA ASN A 487 12.31 0.22 -23.91
C ASN A 487 11.81 -0.95 -24.75
N LYS A 488 12.12 -2.18 -24.34
CA LYS A 488 11.75 -3.39 -25.08
C LYS A 488 11.51 -4.54 -24.12
N ILE A 489 10.58 -5.42 -24.49
CA ILE A 489 10.35 -6.71 -23.82
C ILE A 489 10.49 -7.80 -24.88
N ASN A 490 11.37 -8.77 -24.65
CA ASN A 490 11.47 -9.99 -25.44
C ASN A 490 10.96 -11.17 -24.61
N LEU A 491 10.43 -12.18 -25.28
CA LEU A 491 10.08 -13.45 -24.67
C LEU A 491 10.92 -14.55 -25.33
N GLU A 492 11.76 -15.18 -24.53
CA GLU A 492 12.54 -16.34 -24.91
C GLU A 492 11.96 -17.59 -24.24
N ILE A 493 12.11 -18.74 -24.89
CA ILE A 493 11.66 -20.01 -24.35
C ILE A 493 12.90 -20.80 -23.94
N GLU A 494 12.98 -21.15 -22.66
CA GLU A 494 14.05 -21.98 -22.12
C GLU A 494 13.48 -23.32 -21.62
N GLN A 495 14.37 -24.29 -21.42
CA GLN A 495 14.04 -25.58 -20.81
C GLN A 495 14.97 -25.80 -19.63
N GLU A 496 14.40 -26.05 -18.46
CA GLU A 496 15.16 -26.30 -17.23
C GLU A 496 14.84 -27.69 -16.69
N TYR A 497 15.87 -28.37 -16.17
CA TYR A 497 15.72 -29.68 -15.56
C TYR A 497 15.41 -29.53 -14.07
N TYR A 498 14.20 -29.88 -13.66
CA TYR A 498 13.75 -29.76 -12.28
C TYR A 498 13.18 -31.08 -11.76
N LYS A 499 13.70 -31.57 -10.63
CA LYS A 499 13.27 -32.83 -9.97
C LYS A 499 13.14 -34.03 -10.92
N GLY A 500 14.05 -34.18 -11.87
CA GLY A 500 14.03 -35.31 -12.80
C GLY A 500 13.13 -35.13 -14.03
N ARG A 501 12.56 -33.94 -14.25
CA ARG A 501 11.70 -33.62 -15.39
C ARG A 501 12.20 -32.37 -16.12
N VAL A 502 12.01 -32.33 -17.44
CA VAL A 502 12.24 -31.11 -18.23
C VAL A 502 10.98 -30.27 -18.15
N ILE A 503 11.11 -29.05 -17.65
CA ILE A 503 10.03 -28.06 -17.57
C ILE A 503 10.34 -26.96 -18.58
N ARG A 504 9.32 -26.56 -19.34
CA ARG A 504 9.42 -25.43 -20.27
C ARG A 504 9.22 -24.12 -19.50
N GLY A 505 10.11 -23.16 -19.69
CA GLY A 505 10.01 -21.84 -19.11
C GLY A 505 9.92 -20.73 -20.15
N ASN A 506 9.34 -19.61 -19.75
CA ASN A 506 9.42 -18.36 -20.48
C ASN A 506 10.38 -17.42 -19.73
N VAL A 507 11.41 -16.96 -20.43
CA VAL A 507 12.31 -15.90 -19.95
C VAL A 507 11.84 -14.58 -20.56
N ILE A 508 11.51 -13.64 -19.69
CA ILE A 508 10.98 -12.34 -20.05
C ILE A 508 12.13 -11.35 -19.89
N GLU A 509 12.73 -10.98 -21.01
CA GLU A 509 13.84 -10.05 -21.05
C GLU A 509 13.32 -8.64 -21.20
N ILE A 510 13.61 -7.79 -20.22
CA ILE A 510 13.16 -6.41 -20.19
C ILE A 510 14.39 -5.53 -20.32
N ILE A 511 14.48 -4.83 -21.45
CA ILE A 511 15.57 -3.91 -21.74
C ILE A 511 15.19 -2.54 -21.17
N ILE A 512 16.02 -2.04 -20.25
CA ILE A 512 15.78 -0.81 -19.51
C ILE A 512 16.87 0.25 -19.74
N ASN A 513 16.46 1.51 -19.68
CA ASN A 513 17.34 2.65 -19.53
C ASN A 513 17.68 2.86 -18.03
N GLU A 514 18.93 2.57 -17.66
CA GLU A 514 19.43 2.65 -16.28
C GLU A 514 19.34 4.07 -15.70
N GLN A 515 19.49 5.12 -16.51
CA GLN A 515 19.47 6.52 -16.06
C GLN A 515 18.10 6.98 -15.52
N SER A 516 17.04 6.26 -15.86
CA SER A 516 15.69 6.59 -15.40
C SER A 516 15.41 6.08 -13.99
N PHE A 517 16.20 5.14 -13.50
CA PHE A 517 16.13 4.60 -12.14
C PHE A 517 17.08 5.36 -11.21
N LEU A 518 16.84 5.26 -9.90
CA LEU A 518 17.70 5.91 -8.90
C LEU A 518 19.09 5.26 -8.84
N ASN A 519 19.13 3.93 -8.84
CA ASN A 519 20.34 3.11 -8.78
C ASN A 519 20.00 1.63 -9.05
N GLU A 520 21.01 0.77 -8.99
CA GLU A 520 20.86 -0.69 -9.13
C GLU A 520 19.92 -1.31 -8.09
N GLY A 521 19.81 -0.72 -6.89
CA GLY A 521 18.88 -1.21 -5.87
C GLY A 521 17.42 -0.99 -6.24
N ASP A 522 17.11 0.14 -6.88
CA ASP A 522 15.77 0.43 -7.40
C ASP A 522 15.40 -0.49 -8.58
N ILE A 523 16.35 -0.72 -9.50
CA ILE A 523 16.21 -1.71 -10.59
C ILE A 523 15.96 -3.10 -9.99
N TYR A 524 16.73 -3.49 -8.98
CA TYR A 524 16.58 -4.78 -8.33
C TYR A 524 15.21 -4.94 -7.66
N LEU A 525 14.74 -3.91 -6.94
CA LEU A 525 13.42 -3.93 -6.31
C LEU A 525 12.31 -4.04 -7.38
N PHE A 526 12.37 -3.21 -8.41
CA PHE A 526 11.39 -3.23 -9.50
C PHE A 526 11.35 -4.58 -10.22
N GLY A 527 12.51 -5.13 -10.56
CA GLY A 527 12.62 -6.46 -11.18
C GLY A 527 12.15 -7.59 -10.27
N SER A 528 12.36 -7.49 -8.95
CA SER A 528 11.84 -8.47 -7.97
C SER A 528 10.31 -8.47 -7.95
N ILE A 529 9.69 -7.29 -7.98
CA ILE A 529 8.23 -7.15 -8.08
C ILE A 529 7.72 -7.73 -9.40
N LEU A 530 8.35 -7.37 -10.53
CA LEU A 530 8.00 -7.95 -11.82
C LEU A 530 8.15 -9.47 -11.83
N ASN A 531 9.18 -10.02 -11.20
CA ASN A 531 9.36 -11.47 -11.11
C ASN A 531 8.20 -12.15 -10.37
N GLN A 532 7.71 -11.56 -9.28
CA GLN A 532 6.51 -12.04 -8.57
C GLN A 532 5.23 -11.90 -9.41
N ILE A 533 5.12 -10.82 -10.19
CA ILE A 533 3.99 -10.62 -11.10
C ILE A 533 4.01 -11.68 -12.21
N TYR A 534 5.13 -11.88 -12.87
CA TYR A 534 5.21 -12.86 -13.96
C TYR A 534 5.15 -14.29 -13.46
N SER A 535 5.71 -14.62 -12.30
CA SER A 535 5.61 -15.97 -11.74
C SER A 535 4.18 -16.38 -11.44
N SER A 536 3.35 -15.47 -10.93
CA SER A 536 1.93 -15.72 -10.69
C SER A 536 1.08 -15.90 -11.96
N LEU A 537 1.59 -15.43 -13.11
CA LEU A 537 0.98 -15.59 -14.43
C LEU A 537 1.51 -16.82 -15.17
N ALA A 538 2.29 -17.67 -14.50
CA ALA A 538 2.75 -18.92 -15.07
C ALA A 538 1.57 -19.89 -15.24
N ASP A 539 1.47 -20.49 -16.43
CA ASP A 539 0.51 -21.56 -16.68
C ASP A 539 0.99 -22.86 -16.01
N VAL A 540 0.08 -23.82 -15.84
CA VAL A 540 0.38 -25.12 -15.24
C VAL A 540 1.54 -25.81 -15.99
N ASN A 541 2.53 -26.30 -15.25
CA ASN A 541 3.76 -26.94 -15.77
C ASN A 541 4.67 -26.03 -16.59
N THR A 542 4.56 -24.71 -16.42
CA THR A 542 5.52 -23.75 -16.96
C THR A 542 6.08 -22.87 -15.85
N TYR A 543 7.26 -22.32 -16.06
CA TYR A 543 7.80 -21.28 -15.18
C TYR A 543 8.03 -20.00 -15.94
N ASN A 544 7.87 -18.87 -15.27
CA ASN A 544 8.26 -17.58 -15.80
C ASN A 544 9.46 -17.07 -15.00
N ARG A 545 10.42 -16.47 -15.71
CA ARG A 545 11.59 -15.84 -15.13
C ARG A 545 11.76 -14.45 -15.73
N VAL A 546 12.15 -13.48 -14.91
CA VAL A 546 12.47 -12.13 -15.39
C VAL A 546 13.98 -11.98 -15.51
N ARG A 547 14.42 -11.35 -16.60
CA ARG A 547 15.79 -10.88 -16.81
C ARG A 547 15.74 -9.40 -17.17
N MET A 548 16.40 -8.55 -16.40
CA MET A 548 16.51 -7.12 -16.66
C MET A 548 17.87 -6.82 -17.27
N ILE A 549 17.91 -6.14 -18.41
CA ILE A 549 19.12 -5.83 -19.16
C ILE A 549 19.27 -4.31 -19.28
N GLY A 550 20.34 -3.76 -18.71
CA GLY A 550 20.68 -2.35 -18.82
C GLY A 550 21.29 -1.99 -20.17
N MET A 551 20.79 -0.94 -20.83
CA MET A 551 21.31 -0.51 -22.14
C MET A 551 22.72 0.07 -22.11
N GLU A 552 23.12 0.73 -21.01
CA GLU A 552 24.37 1.49 -20.95
C GLU A 552 25.52 0.65 -20.43
N LYS A 553 25.37 0.09 -19.21
CA LYS A 553 26.39 -0.76 -18.61
C LYS A 553 26.38 -2.20 -19.12
N GLY A 554 25.33 -2.62 -19.83
CA GLY A 554 25.11 -4.03 -20.17
C GLY A 554 24.89 -4.91 -18.93
N SER A 555 24.49 -4.31 -17.80
CA SER A 555 24.25 -5.06 -16.58
C SER A 555 23.08 -6.02 -16.77
N VAL A 556 23.28 -7.28 -16.38
CA VAL A 556 22.23 -8.31 -16.46
C VAL A 556 21.88 -8.71 -15.04
N MET A 557 20.62 -8.46 -14.67
CA MET A 557 20.04 -8.94 -13.41
C MET A 557 19.03 -10.02 -13.72
N GLU A 558 19.19 -11.18 -13.08
CA GLU A 558 18.30 -12.32 -13.26
C GLU A 558 17.76 -12.78 -11.90
N TRP A 559 16.46 -13.09 -11.89
CA TRP A 559 15.78 -13.61 -10.70
C TRP A 559 15.57 -15.11 -10.84
N GLN A 560 15.51 -15.82 -9.72
CA GLN A 560 15.16 -17.23 -9.77
C GLN A 560 13.67 -17.39 -10.10
N ALA A 561 13.37 -18.44 -10.88
CA ALA A 561 12.00 -18.79 -11.19
C ALA A 561 11.31 -19.37 -9.94
N CYS A 562 10.11 -18.87 -9.63
CA CYS A 562 9.25 -19.50 -8.64
C CYS A 562 8.58 -20.71 -9.31
N LEU A 563 9.18 -21.88 -9.14
CA LEU A 563 8.61 -23.15 -9.58
C LEU A 563 7.55 -23.57 -8.56
N SER A 564 6.27 -23.36 -8.89
CA SER A 564 5.11 -23.78 -8.10
C SER A 564 4.73 -25.24 -8.32
#